data_AF-A0A7J4TH68-F1
#
_entry.id   AF-A0A7J4TH68-F1
#
_cell.length_a   1.000
_cell.length_b   1.000
_cell.length_c   1.000
_cell.angle_alpha   90.00
_cell.angle_beta   90.00
_cell.angle_gamma   90.00
#
_symmetry.space_group_name_H-M   'P 1'
#
loop_
_entity.id
_entity.type
_entity.pdbx_description
1 polymer ?
#
loop_
_entity_poly.entity_id
_entity_poly.type
_entity_poly.pdbx_seq_one_letter_code
_entity_poly.pdbx_strand_id
1 'polypeptide(L)'
;MNFRAALMGVIIAILILSGCSRGSSDPDRYPLFRTGTQGLDFQFSPRTPDKFFTSSLEPFQPMILEVRNRGAFPQDDERGEFIGYLWPGGYDDSILTIEPRYITLRASDLSGDLEGKSPINGEGGIQFFDFDVGIFGLPQGVYNIRMPIIFTGVYRYRTISSEDVCIDPNPYSDDRDKVCDISRYGSIKGGGSQGAPVAVTYIEEDVVSDGVLFRITVRNVGGGKVIPWEDISPALNPHTFEYGYDEENRVGITSVFVGNLPVDACTPRIGERVRLINGEGRIICKMSTLRMGTGAFTSPLNIVLDYGYMSSIRKDIEIFEQLQFR
;
A
#
# COMPACT_ATOMS: atom_id res chain seq x y z
N MET A 1 25.64 50.45 27.65
CA MET A 1 25.65 49.16 26.91
C MET A 1 24.22 48.80 26.56
N ASN A 2 23.91 48.72 25.26
CA ASN A 2 22.52 48.68 24.78
C ASN A 2 21.89 47.31 25.06
N PHE A 3 20.86 47.29 25.91
CA PHE A 3 20.10 46.09 26.29
C PHE A 3 19.61 45.27 25.07
N ARG A 4 19.32 45.95 23.96
CA ARG A 4 18.95 45.31 22.68
C ARG A 4 20.07 44.48 22.04
N ALA A 5 21.31 44.92 22.16
CA ALA A 5 22.46 44.18 21.64
C ALA A 5 22.76 42.94 22.50
N ALA A 6 22.54 43.03 23.82
CA ALA A 6 22.67 41.88 24.72
C ALA A 6 21.59 40.82 24.47
N LEU A 7 20.33 41.24 24.24
CA LEU A 7 19.23 40.33 23.94
C LEU A 7 19.42 39.57 22.62
N MET A 8 19.89 40.27 21.57
CA MET A 8 20.14 39.65 20.26
C MET A 8 21.30 38.65 20.32
N GLY A 9 22.33 38.92 21.13
CA GLY A 9 23.42 37.97 21.37
C GLY A 9 22.98 36.68 22.07
N VAL A 10 22.04 36.77 23.01
CA VAL A 10 21.49 35.60 23.72
C VAL A 10 20.62 34.74 22.80
N ILE A 11 19.79 35.35 21.94
CA ILE A 11 18.94 34.61 20.99
C ILE A 11 19.80 33.86 19.94
N ILE A 12 20.88 34.49 19.46
CA ILE A 12 21.82 33.83 18.54
C ILE A 12 22.58 32.69 19.23
N ALA A 13 22.98 32.85 20.49
CA ALA A 13 23.64 31.79 21.26
C ALA A 13 22.72 30.57 21.52
N ILE A 14 21.42 30.79 21.74
CA ILE A 14 20.44 29.71 21.92
C ILE A 14 20.21 28.94 20.60
N LEU A 15 20.22 29.64 19.45
CA LEU A 15 20.08 29.01 18.13
C LEU A 15 21.27 28.12 17.75
N ILE A 16 22.48 28.42 18.27
CA ILE A 16 23.68 27.63 17.99
C ILE A 16 23.73 26.36 18.85
N LEU A 17 23.12 26.36 20.05
CA LEU A 17 23.09 25.20 20.94
C LEU A 17 22.05 24.14 20.58
N SER A 18 21.06 24.46 19.73
CA SER A 18 20.10 23.49 19.19
C SER A 18 20.62 22.67 17.99
N GLY A 19 21.88 22.84 17.60
CA GLY A 19 22.41 22.33 16.32
C GLY A 19 23.13 20.98 16.34
N CYS A 20 23.20 20.25 17.47
CA CYS A 20 23.94 18.98 17.53
C CYS A 20 23.20 17.89 18.31
N SER A 21 22.08 17.38 17.76
CA SER A 21 21.68 16.01 18.07
C SER A 21 22.55 15.07 17.23
N ARG A 22 23.55 14.47 17.87
CA ARG A 22 24.25 13.29 17.35
C ARG A 22 23.22 12.17 17.22
N GLY A 23 22.57 12.10 16.06
CA GLY A 23 21.88 10.89 15.64
C GLY A 23 22.96 9.83 15.49
N SER A 24 22.93 8.82 16.36
CA SER A 24 23.64 7.58 16.15
C SER A 24 23.02 6.91 14.92
N SER A 25 23.46 7.33 13.74
CA SER A 25 23.22 6.59 12.50
C SER A 25 24.04 5.32 12.61
N ASP A 26 23.37 4.25 13.04
CA ASP A 26 23.84 2.88 12.92
C ASP A 26 24.12 2.62 11.43
N PRO A 27 25.39 2.52 10.98
CA PRO A 27 25.74 2.48 9.56
C PRO A 27 25.32 1.17 8.88
N ASP A 28 24.89 0.17 9.65
CA ASP A 28 24.59 -1.18 9.16
C ASP A 28 23.09 -1.46 8.96
N ARG A 29 22.19 -0.50 9.25
CA ARG A 29 20.78 -0.61 8.85
C ARG A 29 20.63 -0.10 7.43
N TYR A 30 20.69 -1.02 6.47
CA TYR A 30 20.17 -0.82 5.12
C TYR A 30 18.84 -0.06 5.19
N PRO A 31 18.60 0.95 4.32
CA PRO A 31 17.37 1.74 4.36
C PRO A 31 16.18 0.79 4.33
N LEU A 32 15.31 0.90 5.34
CA LEU A 32 14.14 0.05 5.53
C LEU A 32 13.11 0.40 4.44
N PHE A 33 13.32 -0.12 3.23
CA PHE A 33 12.48 0.16 2.06
C PHE A 33 11.07 -0.46 2.20
N ARG A 34 10.95 -1.51 3.03
CA ARG A 34 9.67 -2.11 3.44
C ARG A 34 9.04 -1.31 4.56
N THR A 35 8.79 -0.03 4.34
CA THR A 35 8.10 0.84 5.31
C THR A 35 6.97 1.64 4.68
N GLY A 36 5.99 1.99 5.51
CA GLY A 36 4.76 2.67 5.15
C GLY A 36 3.58 1.71 4.97
N THR A 37 2.40 2.32 4.87
CA THR A 37 1.08 1.66 4.72
C THR A 37 0.45 1.93 3.35
N GLN A 38 1.19 2.52 2.42
CA GLN A 38 0.69 2.94 1.12
C GLN A 38 1.11 1.96 0.03
N GLY A 39 0.22 1.72 -0.93
CA GLY A 39 0.52 1.05 -2.20
C GLY A 39 0.79 2.10 -3.28
N LEU A 40 -0.05 2.14 -4.32
CA LEU A 40 -0.05 3.24 -5.27
C LEU A 40 -0.75 4.49 -4.70
N ASP A 41 -0.10 5.63 -4.91
CA ASP A 41 -0.59 6.97 -4.62
C ASP A 41 -0.93 7.69 -5.93
N PHE A 42 -2.14 8.22 -6.02
CA PHE A 42 -2.67 8.88 -7.22
C PHE A 42 -2.82 10.37 -6.97
N GLN A 43 -2.24 11.20 -7.83
CA GLN A 43 -2.31 12.65 -7.70
C GLN A 43 -2.57 13.30 -9.05
N PHE A 44 -3.45 14.29 -9.10
CA PHE A 44 -3.57 15.12 -10.29
C PHE A 44 -2.32 15.99 -10.44
N SER A 45 -1.71 15.99 -11.62
CA SER A 45 -0.58 16.85 -11.91
C SER A 45 -0.98 18.33 -11.70
N PRO A 46 -0.08 19.18 -11.16
CA PRO A 46 -0.31 20.62 -11.11
C PRO A 46 -0.57 21.28 -12.47
N ARG A 47 -0.21 20.59 -13.56
CA ARG A 47 -0.47 21.05 -14.95
C ARG A 47 -1.86 20.68 -15.45
N THR A 48 -2.59 19.83 -14.75
CA THR A 48 -3.95 19.43 -15.12
C THR A 48 -4.91 20.60 -14.90
N PRO A 49 -5.59 21.08 -15.94
CA PRO A 49 -6.54 22.18 -15.82
C PRO A 49 -7.63 21.90 -14.78
N ASP A 50 -8.09 22.95 -14.10
CA ASP A 50 -9.31 22.91 -13.30
C ASP A 50 -10.54 23.30 -14.14
N LYS A 51 -10.30 23.92 -15.30
CA LYS A 51 -11.30 24.48 -16.18
C LYS A 51 -11.15 23.89 -17.56
N PHE A 52 -12.27 23.44 -18.11
CA PHE A 52 -12.39 22.90 -19.44
C PHE A 52 -13.41 23.69 -20.24
N PHE A 53 -13.24 23.77 -21.55
CA PHE A 53 -14.08 24.58 -22.42
C PHE A 53 -14.74 23.73 -23.51
N THR A 54 -15.99 24.02 -23.84
CA THR A 54 -16.64 23.42 -25.02
C THR A 54 -15.98 24.01 -26.28
N SER A 55 -15.17 23.27 -27.03
CA SER A 55 -14.52 23.78 -28.23
C SER A 55 -14.78 22.89 -29.44
N SER A 56 -15.17 23.50 -30.56
CA SER A 56 -15.28 22.80 -31.84
C SER A 56 -13.93 22.63 -32.55
N LEU A 57 -12.91 23.39 -32.13
CA LEU A 57 -11.57 23.37 -32.75
C LEU A 57 -10.60 22.45 -32.00
N GLU A 58 -10.72 22.41 -30.66
CA GLU A 58 -9.90 21.58 -29.77
C GLU A 58 -10.83 20.75 -28.89
N PRO A 59 -11.44 19.68 -29.44
CA PRO A 59 -12.47 18.93 -28.73
C PRO A 59 -11.91 18.20 -27.51
N PHE A 60 -10.60 17.89 -27.50
CA PHE A 60 -9.92 17.18 -26.43
C PHE A 60 -8.96 18.10 -25.68
N GLN A 61 -9.06 18.10 -24.36
CA GLN A 61 -8.20 18.84 -23.45
C GLN A 61 -7.45 17.88 -22.53
N PRO A 62 -6.15 18.08 -22.30
CA PRO A 62 -5.33 17.12 -21.59
C PRO A 62 -5.60 17.13 -20.08
N MET A 63 -5.53 15.95 -19.48
CA MET A 63 -5.60 15.69 -18.06
C MET A 63 -4.48 14.73 -17.69
N ILE A 64 -3.62 15.13 -16.76
CA ILE A 64 -2.43 14.37 -16.39
C ILE A 64 -2.56 13.86 -14.96
N LEU A 65 -2.40 12.55 -14.78
CA LEU A 65 -2.37 11.89 -13.48
C LEU A 65 -0.95 11.41 -13.18
N GLU A 66 -0.40 11.81 -12.04
CA GLU A 66 0.79 11.22 -11.44
C GLU A 66 0.39 10.00 -10.64
N VAL A 67 1.07 8.87 -10.88
CA VAL A 67 0.92 7.64 -10.13
C VAL A 67 2.27 7.27 -9.58
N ARG A 68 2.34 7.10 -8.26
CA ARG A 68 3.59 6.78 -7.58
C ARG A 68 3.42 5.54 -6.73
N ASN A 69 4.33 4.60 -6.84
CA ASN A 69 4.37 3.46 -5.95
C ASN A 69 5.06 3.85 -4.65
N ARG A 70 4.29 3.97 -3.57
CA ARG A 70 4.77 4.32 -2.23
C ARG A 70 5.04 3.09 -1.35
N GLY A 71 4.80 1.88 -1.86
CA GLY A 71 5.05 0.65 -1.14
C GLY A 71 6.22 -0.15 -1.70
N ALA A 72 6.39 -1.37 -1.24
CA ALA A 72 7.55 -2.22 -1.50
C ALA A 72 7.29 -3.33 -2.54
N PHE A 73 6.11 -3.42 -3.13
CA PHE A 73 5.84 -4.35 -4.23
C PHE A 73 5.50 -3.58 -5.51
N PRO A 74 6.00 -3.98 -6.69
CA PRO A 74 6.87 -5.15 -6.94
C PRO A 74 8.35 -4.89 -6.74
N GLN A 75 9.12 -5.92 -6.38
CA GLN A 75 10.58 -5.94 -6.49
C GLN A 75 11.03 -6.39 -7.90
N ASP A 76 12.33 -6.33 -8.19
CA ASP A 76 12.89 -6.58 -9.53
C ASP A 76 12.50 -7.93 -10.14
N ASP A 77 12.50 -9.00 -9.35
CA ASP A 77 12.09 -10.35 -9.76
C ASP A 77 10.57 -10.54 -9.82
N GLU A 78 9.80 -9.56 -9.33
CA GLU A 78 8.34 -9.59 -9.25
C GLU A 78 7.66 -8.60 -10.22
N ARG A 79 8.42 -7.83 -11.01
CA ARG A 79 7.86 -6.78 -11.90
C ARG A 79 6.80 -7.32 -12.85
N GLY A 80 7.03 -8.50 -13.42
CA GLY A 80 6.08 -9.19 -14.30
C GLY A 80 4.81 -9.69 -13.61
N GLU A 81 4.78 -9.75 -12.28
CA GLU A 81 3.61 -10.13 -11.50
C GLU A 81 2.66 -8.97 -11.23
N PHE A 82 3.14 -7.73 -11.34
CA PHE A 82 2.35 -6.54 -11.07
C PHE A 82 1.47 -6.18 -12.26
N ILE A 83 0.16 -6.21 -12.02
CA ILE A 83 -0.87 -5.80 -12.96
C ILE A 83 -1.89 -4.94 -12.25
N GLY A 84 -2.30 -3.87 -12.91
CA GLY A 84 -3.41 -3.06 -12.48
C GLY A 84 -4.03 -2.30 -13.62
N TYR A 85 -5.08 -1.56 -13.28
CA TYR A 85 -5.88 -0.81 -14.21
C TYR A 85 -6.35 0.47 -13.52
N LEU A 86 -6.49 1.54 -14.30
CA LEU A 86 -6.88 2.85 -13.83
C LEU A 86 -8.08 3.32 -14.66
N TRP A 87 -9.21 3.57 -14.01
CA TRP A 87 -10.45 3.99 -14.67
C TRP A 87 -10.87 5.42 -14.26
N PRO A 88 -11.07 6.33 -15.22
CA PRO A 88 -11.81 7.56 -14.99
C PRO A 88 -13.30 7.25 -14.75
N GLY A 89 -13.97 8.09 -13.95
CA GLY A 89 -15.38 8.00 -13.64
C GLY A 89 -15.88 9.20 -12.84
N GLY A 90 -17.10 9.12 -12.32
CA GLY A 90 -17.71 10.19 -11.52
C GLY A 90 -18.25 11.40 -12.30
N TYR A 91 -18.16 11.37 -13.63
CA TYR A 91 -18.67 12.43 -14.54
C TYR A 91 -19.93 11.97 -15.30
N ASP A 92 -20.60 12.93 -15.92
CA ASP A 92 -21.76 12.71 -16.80
C ASP A 92 -21.29 12.46 -18.23
N ASP A 93 -21.49 11.25 -18.74
CA ASP A 93 -21.04 10.81 -20.07
C ASP A 93 -21.82 11.46 -21.22
N SER A 94 -22.95 12.10 -20.94
CA SER A 94 -23.68 12.92 -21.91
C SER A 94 -23.06 14.30 -22.13
N ILE A 95 -22.24 14.77 -21.17
CA ILE A 95 -21.56 16.08 -21.22
C ILE A 95 -20.12 15.93 -21.73
N LEU A 96 -19.38 14.94 -21.20
CA LEU A 96 -17.98 14.72 -21.56
C LEU A 96 -17.61 13.24 -21.64
N THR A 97 -16.53 12.95 -22.34
CA THR A 97 -15.84 11.67 -22.33
C THR A 97 -14.39 11.84 -21.89
N ILE A 98 -13.78 10.80 -21.33
CA ILE A 98 -12.36 10.75 -20.99
C ILE A 98 -11.76 9.53 -21.69
N GLU A 99 -10.75 9.77 -22.53
CA GLU A 99 -10.05 8.72 -23.27
C GLU A 99 -8.57 8.65 -22.84
N PRO A 100 -7.98 7.45 -22.75
CA PRO A 100 -8.64 6.15 -22.90
C PRO A 100 -9.57 5.84 -21.71
N ARG A 101 -10.62 5.03 -21.95
CA ARG A 101 -11.56 4.57 -20.90
C ARG A 101 -10.91 3.82 -19.74
N TYR A 102 -9.70 3.31 -19.92
CA TYR A 102 -8.85 2.82 -18.85
C TYR A 102 -7.38 2.78 -19.31
N ILE A 103 -6.46 2.75 -18.36
CA ILE A 103 -5.04 2.50 -18.60
C ILE A 103 -4.61 1.24 -17.85
N THR A 104 -3.70 0.47 -18.46
CA THR A 104 -3.07 -0.67 -17.77
C THR A 104 -1.84 -0.20 -17.01
N LEU A 105 -1.78 -0.52 -15.73
CA LEU A 105 -0.64 -0.28 -14.85
C LEU A 105 0.26 -1.51 -14.87
N ARG A 106 1.55 -1.33 -15.17
CA ARG A 106 2.55 -2.40 -15.17
C ARG A 106 3.86 -1.90 -14.58
N ALA A 107 4.61 -2.82 -13.97
CA ALA A 107 6.01 -2.60 -13.71
C ALA A 107 6.81 -3.24 -14.84
N SER A 108 7.62 -2.43 -15.56
CA SER A 108 8.39 -2.90 -16.71
C SER A 108 9.89 -2.66 -16.51
N ASP A 109 10.70 -3.59 -17.01
CA ASP A 109 12.16 -3.57 -16.88
C ASP A 109 12.82 -2.46 -17.71
N LEU A 110 12.11 -1.89 -18.70
CA LEU A 110 12.68 -0.99 -19.69
C LEU A 110 12.40 0.49 -19.42
N SER A 111 11.45 0.82 -18.54
CA SER A 111 10.99 2.19 -18.29
C SER A 111 11.02 2.63 -16.82
N GLY A 112 11.31 1.74 -15.86
CA GLY A 112 11.27 2.11 -14.42
C GLY A 112 9.85 2.40 -13.92
N ASP A 113 8.85 1.88 -14.60
CA ASP A 113 7.44 2.14 -14.29
C ASP A 113 7.04 1.46 -12.99
N LEU A 114 6.50 2.25 -12.05
CA LEU A 114 5.83 1.81 -10.82
C LEU A 114 6.52 0.71 -10.00
N GLU A 115 7.86 0.61 -10.06
CA GLU A 115 8.64 -0.29 -9.20
C GLU A 115 8.39 0.02 -7.72
N GLY A 116 8.41 -1.00 -6.87
CA GLY A 116 8.35 -0.81 -5.43
C GLY A 116 9.60 -0.12 -4.90
N LYS A 117 9.50 0.43 -3.70
CA LYS A 117 10.64 0.90 -2.93
C LYS A 117 11.70 -0.20 -2.84
N SER A 118 12.96 0.17 -2.95
CA SER A 118 14.11 -0.73 -2.84
C SER A 118 15.24 -0.05 -2.04
N PRO A 119 16.32 -0.76 -1.68
CA PRO A 119 17.46 -0.15 -1.01
C PRO A 119 18.11 0.98 -1.82
N ILE A 120 17.96 0.96 -3.16
CA ILE A 120 18.53 1.95 -4.08
C ILE A 120 17.52 3.05 -4.41
N ASN A 121 16.23 2.70 -4.52
CA ASN A 121 15.13 3.65 -4.75
C ASN A 121 14.14 3.65 -3.57
N GLY A 122 14.45 4.42 -2.53
CA GLY A 122 13.60 4.52 -1.33
C GLY A 122 12.25 5.23 -1.56
N GLU A 123 12.07 5.91 -2.70
CA GLU A 123 10.83 6.63 -3.04
C GLU A 123 9.87 5.82 -3.90
N GLY A 124 10.35 4.71 -4.49
CA GLY A 124 9.61 3.89 -5.46
C GLY A 124 9.49 4.54 -6.84
N GLY A 125 8.83 3.85 -7.76
CA GLY A 125 8.61 4.28 -9.13
C GLY A 125 7.50 5.32 -9.26
N ILE A 126 7.60 6.16 -10.28
CA ILE A 126 6.61 7.18 -10.65
C ILE A 126 6.29 7.06 -12.13
N GLN A 127 5.02 7.21 -12.48
CA GLN A 127 4.55 7.26 -13.87
C GLN A 127 3.51 8.37 -14.04
N PHE A 128 3.53 9.03 -15.19
CA PHE A 128 2.53 10.00 -15.58
C PHE A 128 1.65 9.39 -16.65
N PHE A 129 0.34 9.59 -16.50
CA PHE A 129 -0.65 9.14 -17.47
C PHE A 129 -1.44 10.32 -18.00
N ASP A 130 -1.50 10.42 -19.32
CA ASP A 130 -2.27 11.42 -20.03
C ASP A 130 -3.64 10.85 -20.40
N PHE A 131 -4.67 11.64 -20.14
CA PHE A 131 -6.04 11.41 -20.53
C PHE A 131 -6.55 12.62 -21.32
N ASP A 132 -7.36 12.36 -22.34
CA ASP A 132 -7.99 13.36 -23.18
C ASP A 132 -9.45 13.54 -22.77
N VAL A 133 -9.80 14.74 -22.32
CA VAL A 133 -11.17 15.11 -21.93
C VAL A 133 -11.87 15.71 -23.14
N GLY A 134 -12.79 14.95 -23.71
CA GLY A 134 -13.65 15.36 -24.82
C GLY A 134 -14.95 15.97 -24.31
N ILE A 135 -15.29 17.21 -24.64
CA ILE A 135 -16.57 17.83 -24.21
C ILE A 135 -17.54 17.92 -25.38
N PHE A 136 -18.72 17.31 -25.24
CA PHE A 136 -19.75 17.31 -26.28
C PHE A 136 -20.58 18.59 -26.28
N GLY A 137 -20.85 19.15 -25.10
CA GLY A 137 -21.61 20.38 -24.94
C GLY A 137 -22.28 20.48 -23.57
N LEU A 138 -22.73 21.68 -23.22
CA LEU A 138 -23.51 21.91 -22.01
C LEU A 138 -25.02 21.90 -22.33
N PRO A 139 -25.89 21.55 -21.36
CA PRO A 139 -27.32 21.70 -21.53
C PRO A 139 -27.70 23.15 -21.87
N GLN A 140 -28.79 23.31 -22.63
CA GLN A 140 -29.21 24.64 -23.08
C GLN A 140 -29.44 25.60 -21.90
N GLY A 141 -28.84 26.78 -21.97
CA GLY A 141 -28.95 27.81 -20.92
C GLY A 141 -27.98 27.64 -19.74
N VAL A 142 -27.09 26.64 -19.79
CA VAL A 142 -26.05 26.42 -18.79
C VAL A 142 -24.72 26.96 -19.31
N TYR A 143 -24.24 28.04 -18.71
CA TYR A 143 -22.95 28.65 -19.07
C TYR A 143 -21.75 27.94 -18.47
N ASN A 144 -21.92 27.35 -17.28
CA ASN A 144 -20.91 26.53 -16.64
C ASN A 144 -21.53 25.47 -15.74
N ILE A 145 -20.81 24.37 -15.57
CA ILE A 145 -21.16 23.31 -14.63
C ILE A 145 -19.92 22.85 -13.88
N ARG A 146 -20.08 22.55 -12.60
CA ARG A 146 -19.05 21.91 -11.78
C ARG A 146 -19.40 20.44 -11.61
N MET A 147 -18.44 19.55 -11.87
CA MET A 147 -18.63 18.12 -11.67
C MET A 147 -17.37 17.45 -11.13
N PRO A 148 -17.51 16.37 -10.34
CA PRO A 148 -16.37 15.60 -9.92
C PRO A 148 -15.85 14.73 -11.06
N ILE A 149 -14.54 14.51 -11.07
CA ILE A 149 -13.88 13.43 -11.79
C ILE A 149 -13.15 12.59 -10.75
N ILE A 150 -13.35 11.28 -10.86
CA ILE A 150 -12.76 10.28 -9.98
C ILE A 150 -11.91 9.37 -10.82
N PHE A 151 -10.65 9.17 -10.42
CA PHE A 151 -9.84 8.09 -10.94
C PHE A 151 -9.74 7.00 -9.89
N THR A 152 -10.08 5.78 -10.27
CA THR A 152 -9.98 4.61 -9.41
C THR A 152 -8.96 3.66 -10.00
N GLY A 153 -7.90 3.36 -9.25
CA GLY A 153 -6.96 2.32 -9.60
C GLY A 153 -7.29 1.02 -8.89
N VAL A 154 -7.27 -0.09 -9.62
CA VAL A 154 -7.36 -1.45 -9.08
C VAL A 154 -6.13 -2.23 -9.52
N TYR A 155 -5.36 -2.74 -8.57
CA TYR A 155 -4.06 -3.35 -8.85
C TYR A 155 -3.74 -4.48 -7.89
N ARG A 156 -2.90 -5.41 -8.36
CA ARG A 156 -2.41 -6.52 -7.55
C ARG A 156 -1.34 -6.00 -6.60
N TYR A 157 -1.36 -6.51 -5.37
CA TYR A 157 -0.35 -6.20 -4.39
C TYR A 157 0.06 -7.45 -3.61
N ARG A 158 1.29 -7.41 -3.10
CA ARG A 158 1.86 -8.44 -2.24
C ARG A 158 2.40 -7.79 -0.98
N THR A 159 2.18 -8.45 0.14
CA THR A 159 2.76 -8.08 1.43
C THR A 159 3.69 -9.19 1.87
N ILE A 160 4.92 -8.81 2.21
CA ILE A 160 5.91 -9.71 2.78
C ILE A 160 6.24 -9.18 4.18
N SER A 161 5.88 -9.97 5.19
CA SER A 161 6.22 -9.74 6.59
C SER A 161 7.32 -10.69 7.00
N SER A 162 8.34 -10.19 7.71
CA SER A 162 9.43 -11.00 8.26
C SER A 162 9.71 -10.48 9.67
N GLU A 163 9.07 -11.09 10.66
CA GLU A 163 9.13 -10.66 12.06
C GLU A 163 9.83 -11.76 12.89
N ASP A 164 10.74 -11.37 13.78
CA ASP A 164 11.53 -12.33 14.58
C ASP A 164 10.69 -12.94 15.72
N VAL A 165 10.37 -14.22 15.62
CA VAL A 165 9.57 -14.97 16.60
C VAL A 165 10.45 -15.82 17.53
N CYS A 166 9.99 -16.10 18.74
CA CYS A 166 10.70 -16.92 19.72
C CYS A 166 10.14 -18.34 19.79
N ILE A 167 10.93 -19.31 19.38
CA ILE A 167 10.52 -20.71 19.40
C ILE A 167 11.21 -21.42 20.56
N ASP A 168 10.41 -21.88 21.51
CA ASP A 168 10.86 -22.70 22.63
C ASP A 168 10.27 -24.12 22.51
N PRO A 169 11.08 -25.13 22.13
CA PRO A 169 10.65 -26.53 22.07
C PRO A 169 10.30 -27.11 23.45
N ASN A 170 10.76 -26.49 24.54
CA ASN A 170 10.56 -26.95 25.91
C ASN A 170 10.17 -25.77 26.83
N PRO A 171 9.00 -25.15 26.63
CA PRO A 171 8.59 -23.94 27.35
C PRO A 171 8.51 -24.12 28.87
N TYR A 172 8.29 -25.36 29.32
CA TYR A 172 8.12 -25.70 30.72
C TYR A 172 9.42 -26.09 31.42
N SER A 173 10.58 -26.07 30.74
CA SER A 173 11.85 -26.28 31.44
C SER A 173 12.23 -25.06 32.26
N ASP A 174 12.77 -25.33 33.45
CA ASP A 174 13.33 -24.33 34.38
C ASP A 174 14.71 -23.81 33.95
N ASP A 175 15.09 -24.01 32.69
CA ASP A 175 16.38 -23.57 32.16
C ASP A 175 16.46 -22.03 32.15
N ARG A 176 17.28 -21.47 33.04
CA ARG A 176 17.42 -20.02 33.20
C ARG A 176 18.20 -19.33 32.07
N ASP A 177 18.84 -20.11 31.20
CA ASP A 177 19.74 -19.65 30.15
C ASP A 177 19.11 -19.74 28.73
N LYS A 178 17.77 -19.69 28.63
CA LYS A 178 17.08 -19.70 27.33
C LYS A 178 17.39 -18.42 26.53
N VAL A 179 17.67 -18.59 25.24
CA VAL A 179 18.01 -17.48 24.32
C VAL A 179 16.85 -16.50 24.16
N CYS A 180 15.61 -16.98 24.22
CA CYS A 180 14.41 -16.17 24.21
C CYS A 180 13.31 -16.83 25.06
N ASP A 181 12.32 -16.04 25.48
CA ASP A 181 11.22 -16.47 26.34
C ASP A 181 9.90 -15.94 25.79
N ILE A 182 9.02 -16.86 25.42
CA ILE A 182 7.70 -16.58 24.83
C ILE A 182 6.84 -15.71 25.76
N SER A 183 6.98 -15.81 27.08
CA SER A 183 6.24 -14.95 28.03
C SER A 183 6.69 -13.48 27.98
N ARG A 184 7.90 -13.21 27.48
CA ARG A 184 8.45 -11.86 27.27
C ARG A 184 8.31 -11.38 25.82
N TYR A 185 8.22 -12.32 24.87
CA TYR A 185 8.05 -12.07 23.42
C TYR A 185 6.58 -12.15 22.95
N GLY A 186 5.65 -12.54 23.82
CA GLY A 186 4.30 -13.07 23.51
C GLY A 186 3.34 -12.19 22.72
N SER A 187 3.82 -11.05 22.24
CA SER A 187 3.13 -10.25 21.25
C SER A 187 4.14 -9.37 20.50
N ILE A 188 4.48 -9.75 19.27
CA ILE A 188 5.20 -8.84 18.39
C ILE A 188 4.16 -7.94 17.75
N LYS A 189 4.19 -6.66 18.10
CA LYS A 189 3.50 -5.64 17.31
C LYS A 189 4.28 -5.50 16.01
N GLY A 190 3.86 -6.22 14.97
CA GLY A 190 4.34 -5.98 13.62
C GLY A 190 4.23 -4.49 13.37
N GLY A 191 5.32 -3.84 12.97
CA GLY A 191 5.47 -2.38 13.00
C GLY A 191 4.49 -1.60 12.09
N GLY A 192 3.47 -2.27 11.54
CA GLY A 192 2.45 -1.73 10.64
C GLY A 192 3.02 -1.23 9.32
N SER A 193 4.30 -1.48 9.09
CA SER A 193 5.13 -0.78 8.13
C SER A 193 5.88 -1.87 7.38
N GLN A 194 5.21 -2.44 6.38
CA GLN A 194 5.74 -3.48 5.48
C GLN A 194 5.86 -2.94 4.05
N GLY A 195 5.64 -1.63 3.86
CA GLY A 195 5.52 -1.00 2.55
C GLY A 195 4.29 -1.51 1.82
N ALA A 196 3.18 -1.71 2.51
CA ALA A 196 1.99 -2.32 1.93
C ALA A 196 0.71 -1.85 2.62
N PRO A 197 -0.42 -1.76 1.90
CA PRO A 197 -1.70 -1.33 2.46
C PRO A 197 -2.40 -2.38 3.32
N VAL A 198 -2.10 -3.66 3.15
CA VAL A 198 -2.45 -4.70 4.11
C VAL A 198 -1.17 -5.12 4.83
N ALA A 199 -1.21 -5.23 6.15
CA ALA A 199 -0.03 -5.55 6.96
C ALA A 199 -0.34 -6.64 7.99
N VAL A 200 0.68 -7.44 8.31
CA VAL A 200 0.67 -8.23 9.55
C VAL A 200 0.94 -7.28 10.71
N THR A 201 -0.03 -7.12 11.60
CA THR A 201 0.01 -6.11 12.67
C THR A 201 0.28 -6.70 14.05
N TYR A 202 0.07 -8.01 14.20
CA TYR A 202 0.23 -8.67 15.47
C TYR A 202 0.51 -10.16 15.26
N ILE A 203 1.45 -10.69 16.02
CA ILE A 203 1.77 -12.11 16.07
C ILE A 203 1.85 -12.50 17.54
N GLU A 204 1.03 -13.47 17.92
CA GLU A 204 1.02 -14.09 19.25
C GLU A 204 1.41 -15.56 19.13
N GLU A 205 2.24 -16.00 20.08
CA GLU A 205 2.85 -17.32 20.10
C GLU A 205 2.29 -18.10 21.30
N ASP A 206 1.62 -19.22 21.02
CA ASP A 206 1.07 -20.11 22.04
C ASP A 206 1.78 -21.46 21.95
N VAL A 207 2.43 -21.92 23.02
CA VAL A 207 3.01 -23.27 23.03
C VAL A 207 1.96 -24.31 23.39
N VAL A 208 1.89 -25.35 22.57
CA VAL A 208 1.01 -26.50 22.74
C VAL A 208 1.83 -27.77 22.88
N SER A 209 1.23 -28.85 23.37
CA SER A 209 1.93 -30.11 23.68
C SER A 209 2.72 -30.71 22.53
N ASP A 210 2.36 -30.38 21.28
CA ASP A 210 2.95 -30.94 20.06
C ASP A 210 3.51 -29.88 19.11
N GLY A 211 3.70 -28.64 19.55
CA GLY A 211 4.18 -27.55 18.69
C GLY A 211 4.01 -26.14 19.26
N VAL A 212 4.17 -25.17 18.37
CA VAL A 212 3.86 -23.75 18.60
C VAL A 212 2.73 -23.35 17.66
N LEU A 213 1.77 -22.59 18.17
CA LEU A 213 0.73 -21.93 17.41
C LEU A 213 1.07 -20.46 17.24
N PHE A 214 0.96 -19.96 16.01
CA PHE A 214 1.09 -18.56 15.67
C PHE A 214 -0.28 -18.00 15.36
N ARG A 215 -0.76 -17.05 16.18
CA ARG A 215 -1.97 -16.25 15.91
C ARG A 215 -1.56 -14.95 15.25
N ILE A 216 -1.76 -14.90 13.93
CA ILE A 216 -1.33 -13.79 13.07
C ILE A 216 -2.56 -12.93 12.79
N THR A 217 -2.46 -11.63 13.10
CA THR A 217 -3.49 -10.64 12.77
C THR A 217 -3.07 -9.81 11.58
N VAL A 218 -3.88 -9.88 10.53
CA VAL A 218 -3.71 -9.13 9.28
C VAL A 218 -4.70 -7.98 9.27
N ARG A 219 -4.26 -6.77 8.92
CA ARG A 219 -5.13 -5.60 8.88
C ARG A 219 -4.95 -4.81 7.59
N ASN A 220 -6.05 -4.33 7.01
CA ASN A 220 -6.00 -3.24 6.04
C ASN A 220 -5.66 -1.94 6.79
N VAL A 221 -4.42 -1.51 6.64
CA VAL A 221 -3.85 -0.31 7.27
C VAL A 221 -3.80 0.89 6.32
N GLY A 222 -4.10 0.66 5.04
CA GLY A 222 -4.27 1.71 4.04
C GLY A 222 -5.68 2.29 4.03
N GLY A 223 -5.88 3.34 3.21
CA GLY A 223 -7.17 4.04 3.07
C GLY A 223 -8.08 3.52 1.95
N GLY A 224 -7.72 2.41 1.32
CA GLY A 224 -8.41 1.82 0.17
C GLY A 224 -9.12 0.53 0.54
N LYS A 225 -9.56 -0.20 -0.49
CA LYS A 225 -10.38 -1.40 -0.36
C LYS A 225 -9.64 -2.62 -0.85
N VAL A 226 -9.76 -3.72 -0.12
CA VAL A 226 -9.15 -5.01 -0.46
C VAL A 226 -10.16 -5.84 -1.26
N ILE A 227 -9.71 -6.39 -2.38
CA ILE A 227 -10.50 -7.24 -3.28
C ILE A 227 -9.71 -8.51 -3.63
N PRO A 228 -10.35 -9.56 -4.16
CA PRO A 228 -9.64 -10.71 -4.71
C PRO A 228 -8.74 -10.28 -5.88
N TRP A 229 -7.47 -10.70 -5.90
CA TRP A 229 -6.55 -10.28 -6.95
C TRP A 229 -6.85 -10.96 -8.29
N GLU A 230 -7.54 -12.09 -8.28
CA GLU A 230 -7.91 -12.87 -9.46
C GLU A 230 -8.98 -12.15 -10.31
N ASP A 231 -9.72 -11.21 -9.71
CA ASP A 231 -10.75 -10.45 -10.40
C ASP A 231 -10.17 -9.26 -11.17
N ILE A 232 -8.89 -8.93 -10.94
CA ILE A 232 -8.21 -7.80 -11.57
C ILE A 232 -8.11 -8.05 -13.07
N SER A 233 -8.95 -7.34 -13.80
CA SER A 233 -9.05 -7.46 -15.25
C SER A 233 -9.54 -6.14 -15.85
N PRO A 234 -9.38 -5.94 -17.18
CA PRO A 234 -9.92 -4.75 -17.84
C PRO A 234 -11.46 -4.68 -17.77
N ALA A 235 -12.13 -5.81 -17.54
CA ALA A 235 -13.58 -5.90 -17.42
C ALA A 235 -14.10 -5.42 -16.06
N LEU A 236 -13.24 -5.34 -15.04
CA LEU A 236 -13.59 -4.91 -13.69
C LEU A 236 -13.65 -3.37 -13.60
N ASN A 237 -14.59 -2.73 -14.29
CA ASN A 237 -14.78 -1.28 -14.14
C ASN A 237 -15.39 -0.97 -12.76
N PRO A 238 -14.65 -0.34 -11.83
CA PRO A 238 -15.10 -0.12 -10.45
C PRO A 238 -16.23 0.91 -10.32
N HIS A 239 -16.54 1.64 -11.39
CA HIS A 239 -17.63 2.62 -11.42
C HIS A 239 -18.98 2.00 -11.83
N THR A 240 -18.95 0.80 -12.39
CA THR A 240 -20.16 0.08 -12.84
C THR A 240 -20.32 -1.29 -12.17
N PHE A 241 -19.23 -1.86 -11.67
CA PHE A 241 -19.21 -3.13 -10.97
C PHE A 241 -19.25 -2.90 -9.46
N GLU A 242 -20.13 -3.62 -8.78
CA GLU A 242 -20.23 -3.63 -7.32
C GLU A 242 -20.01 -5.05 -6.82
N TYR A 243 -19.09 -5.22 -5.88
CA TYR A 243 -18.83 -6.50 -5.25
C TYR A 243 -19.95 -6.83 -4.25
N GLY A 244 -20.30 -8.11 -4.13
CA GLY A 244 -21.14 -8.56 -3.03
C GLY A 244 -20.42 -8.42 -1.70
N TYR A 245 -21.18 -8.24 -0.60
CA TYR A 245 -20.65 -8.14 0.76
C TYR A 245 -19.70 -9.29 1.14
N ASP A 246 -19.91 -10.48 0.57
CA ASP A 246 -19.12 -11.68 0.84
C ASP A 246 -17.88 -11.86 -0.04
N GLU A 247 -17.75 -11.09 -1.11
CA GLU A 247 -16.66 -11.21 -2.09
C GLU A 247 -15.50 -10.26 -1.78
N GLU A 248 -15.78 -9.17 -1.08
CA GLU A 248 -14.79 -8.16 -0.69
C GLU A 248 -13.95 -8.56 0.51
N ASN A 249 -12.86 -7.80 0.73
CA ASN A 249 -12.05 -7.85 1.93
C ASN A 249 -11.43 -9.22 2.18
N ARG A 250 -10.96 -9.88 1.12
CA ARG A 250 -10.30 -11.18 1.19
C ARG A 250 -8.84 -11.06 0.80
N VAL A 251 -7.95 -11.62 1.62
CA VAL A 251 -6.51 -11.62 1.41
C VAL A 251 -6.03 -13.07 1.26
N GLY A 252 -5.34 -13.37 0.17
CA GLY A 252 -4.78 -14.70 -0.08
C GLY A 252 -3.54 -14.97 0.77
N ILE A 253 -3.44 -16.18 1.32
CA ILE A 253 -2.28 -16.63 2.08
C ILE A 253 -1.38 -17.42 1.14
N THR A 254 -0.30 -16.82 0.65
CA THR A 254 0.58 -17.46 -0.33
C THR A 254 1.56 -18.42 0.35
N SER A 255 2.18 -18.00 1.45
CA SER A 255 3.10 -18.85 2.20
C SER A 255 3.36 -18.36 3.62
N VAL A 256 3.74 -19.29 4.49
CA VAL A 256 4.16 -19.03 5.87
C VAL A 256 5.34 -19.94 6.22
N PHE A 257 6.47 -19.35 6.58
CA PHE A 257 7.71 -20.04 6.91
C PHE A 257 8.33 -19.52 8.19
N VAL A 258 8.89 -20.41 9.01
CA VAL A 258 9.78 -20.05 10.10
C VAL A 258 11.21 -20.32 9.63
N GLY A 259 12.02 -19.27 9.49
CA GLY A 259 13.29 -19.36 8.77
C GLY A 259 13.05 -19.92 7.37
N ASN A 260 13.60 -21.10 7.10
CA ASN A 260 13.44 -21.82 5.82
C ASN A 260 12.47 -23.01 5.91
N LEU A 261 11.79 -23.20 7.04
CA LEU A 261 10.89 -24.34 7.25
C LEU A 261 9.42 -23.91 7.09
N PRO A 262 8.63 -24.57 6.23
CA PRO A 262 7.21 -24.28 6.13
C PRO A 262 6.51 -24.73 7.41
N VAL A 263 5.52 -23.96 7.87
CA VAL A 263 4.61 -24.39 8.93
C VAL A 263 3.81 -25.61 8.49
N ASP A 264 3.31 -26.40 9.44
CA ASP A 264 2.66 -27.68 9.13
C ASP A 264 1.23 -27.49 8.64
N ALA A 265 0.51 -26.51 9.21
CA ALA A 265 -0.85 -26.18 8.83
C ALA A 265 -1.19 -24.73 9.18
N CYS A 266 -2.10 -24.13 8.42
CA CYS A 266 -2.73 -22.86 8.75
C CYS A 266 -4.26 -22.97 8.64
N THR A 267 -4.97 -22.12 9.37
CA THR A 267 -6.40 -21.87 9.24
C THR A 267 -6.64 -20.37 9.09
N PRO A 268 -7.17 -19.89 7.94
CA PRO A 268 -7.40 -20.62 6.68
C PRO A 268 -6.13 -21.30 6.13
N ARG A 269 -6.29 -22.28 5.23
CA ARG A 269 -5.13 -23.02 4.69
C ARG A 269 -4.28 -22.12 3.80
N ILE A 270 -3.00 -22.47 3.65
CA ILE A 270 -2.14 -21.84 2.64
C ILE A 270 -2.76 -22.10 1.26
N GLY A 271 -2.87 -21.06 0.44
CA GLY A 271 -3.61 -21.03 -0.82
C GLY A 271 -5.08 -20.61 -0.69
N GLU A 272 -5.64 -20.56 0.52
CA GLU A 272 -6.97 -19.99 0.78
C GLU A 272 -6.88 -18.49 1.12
N ARG A 273 -8.05 -17.89 1.39
CA ARG A 273 -8.15 -16.46 1.71
C ARG A 273 -8.67 -16.24 3.13
N VAL A 274 -8.06 -15.28 3.83
CA VAL A 274 -8.57 -14.73 5.08
C VAL A 274 -9.52 -13.57 4.78
N ARG A 275 -10.71 -13.58 5.40
CA ARG A 275 -11.66 -12.45 5.33
C ARG A 275 -11.31 -11.42 6.40
N LEU A 276 -11.27 -10.15 6.01
CA LEU A 276 -11.11 -9.03 6.89
C LEU A 276 -12.49 -8.53 7.33
N ILE A 277 -12.78 -8.60 8.62
CA ILE A 277 -13.99 -8.07 9.24
C ILE A 277 -13.59 -6.77 9.94
N ASN A 278 -14.23 -5.65 9.58
CA ASN A 278 -13.83 -4.31 10.03
C ASN A 278 -12.34 -4.01 9.72
N GLY A 279 -11.86 -4.51 8.58
CA GLY A 279 -10.47 -4.36 8.16
C GLY A 279 -9.47 -5.30 8.83
N GLU A 280 -9.88 -6.21 9.72
CA GLU A 280 -9.01 -7.15 10.43
C GLU A 280 -9.35 -8.62 10.11
N GLY A 281 -8.34 -9.43 9.83
CA GLY A 281 -8.45 -10.88 9.64
C GLY A 281 -7.45 -11.63 10.52
N ARG A 282 -7.74 -12.89 10.80
CA ARG A 282 -6.90 -13.75 11.65
C ARG A 282 -6.51 -15.03 10.93
N ILE A 283 -5.24 -15.39 11.06
CA ILE A 283 -4.65 -16.62 10.55
C ILE A 283 -4.05 -17.34 11.74
N ILE A 284 -4.33 -18.64 11.90
CA ILE A 284 -3.72 -19.47 12.94
C ILE A 284 -2.87 -20.53 12.24
N CYS A 285 -1.56 -20.49 12.44
CA CYS A 285 -0.64 -21.48 11.90
C CYS A 285 -0.02 -22.32 13.01
N LYS A 286 0.31 -23.58 12.71
CA LYS A 286 0.92 -24.53 13.64
C LYS A 286 2.24 -25.05 13.09
N MET A 287 3.24 -25.15 13.95
CA MET A 287 4.51 -25.81 13.67
C MET A 287 4.85 -26.81 14.77
N SER A 288 5.19 -28.04 14.40
CA SER A 288 5.44 -29.14 15.33
C SER A 288 6.83 -29.10 15.92
N THR A 289 6.93 -29.51 17.20
CA THR A 289 8.20 -29.64 17.93
C THR A 289 9.17 -30.61 17.28
N LEU A 290 8.71 -31.60 16.49
CA LEU A 290 9.57 -32.53 15.76
C LEU A 290 10.49 -31.86 14.74
N ARG A 291 10.18 -30.62 14.35
CA ARG A 291 10.97 -29.82 13.41
C ARG A 291 11.84 -28.79 14.13
N MET A 292 11.78 -28.75 15.46
CA MET A 292 12.46 -27.77 16.30
C MET A 292 13.70 -28.41 16.94
N GLY A 293 14.72 -27.59 17.20
CA GLY A 293 15.96 -28.01 17.89
C GLY A 293 15.73 -28.38 19.36
N THR A 294 16.81 -28.55 20.12
CA THR A 294 16.74 -28.95 21.54
C THR A 294 16.67 -27.77 22.52
N GLY A 295 16.82 -26.52 22.06
CA GLY A 295 16.79 -25.33 22.91
C GLY A 295 15.99 -24.20 22.26
N ALA A 296 15.67 -23.17 23.04
CA ALA A 296 14.95 -21.99 22.56
C ALA A 296 15.82 -21.17 21.59
N PHE A 297 15.22 -20.63 20.53
CA PHE A 297 15.90 -19.80 19.53
C PHE A 297 14.95 -18.77 18.92
N THR A 298 15.51 -17.68 18.39
CA THR A 298 14.77 -16.70 17.59
C THR A 298 14.88 -17.05 16.11
N SER A 299 13.79 -16.89 15.36
CA SER A 299 13.78 -17.14 13.92
C SER A 299 12.79 -16.20 13.22
N PRO A 300 13.05 -15.74 11.99
CA PRO A 300 12.10 -14.90 11.27
C PRO A 300 10.88 -15.72 10.84
N LEU A 301 9.68 -15.26 11.20
CA LEU A 301 8.42 -15.74 10.65
C LEU A 301 8.09 -14.93 9.39
N ASN A 302 8.31 -15.56 8.24
CA ASN A 302 8.04 -15.02 6.92
C ASN A 302 6.61 -15.33 6.50
N ILE A 303 5.82 -14.31 6.21
CA ILE A 303 4.43 -14.43 5.76
C ILE A 303 4.27 -13.67 4.45
N VAL A 304 3.75 -14.33 3.43
CA VAL A 304 3.46 -13.72 2.12
C VAL A 304 1.95 -13.71 1.89
N LEU A 305 1.41 -12.52 1.62
CA LEU A 305 -0.01 -12.29 1.37
C LEU A 305 -0.21 -11.65 0.00
N ASP A 306 -1.11 -12.19 -0.81
CA ASP A 306 -1.49 -11.64 -2.13
C ASP A 306 -2.94 -11.18 -2.13
N TYR A 307 -3.20 -10.00 -2.68
CA TYR A 307 -4.55 -9.41 -2.76
C TYR A 307 -4.62 -8.35 -3.84
N GLY A 308 -5.84 -8.02 -4.26
CA GLY A 308 -6.10 -6.85 -5.07
C GLY A 308 -6.40 -5.67 -4.16
N TYR A 309 -6.02 -4.49 -4.60
CA TYR A 309 -6.23 -3.26 -3.85
C TYR A 309 -6.80 -2.19 -4.74
N MET A 310 -7.79 -1.48 -4.22
CA MET A 310 -8.50 -0.42 -4.91
C MET A 310 -8.40 0.88 -4.13
N SER A 311 -7.96 1.94 -4.79
CA SER A 311 -7.92 3.29 -4.24
C SER A 311 -8.33 4.31 -5.29
N SER A 312 -8.92 5.42 -4.84
CA SER A 312 -9.45 6.46 -5.72
C SER A 312 -8.95 7.84 -5.32
N ILE A 313 -8.81 8.71 -6.31
CA ILE A 313 -8.60 10.15 -6.14
C ILE A 313 -9.73 10.91 -6.83
N ARG A 314 -10.13 12.05 -6.25
CA ARG A 314 -11.20 12.89 -6.78
C ARG A 314 -10.71 14.32 -6.96
N LYS A 315 -11.16 14.94 -8.05
CA LYS A 315 -11.00 16.38 -8.30
C LYS A 315 -12.29 16.93 -8.88
N ASP A 316 -12.73 18.08 -8.38
CA ASP A 316 -13.85 18.80 -9.01
C ASP A 316 -13.30 19.67 -10.14
N ILE A 317 -13.94 19.62 -11.31
CA ILE A 317 -13.61 20.44 -12.48
C ILE A 317 -14.78 21.36 -12.83
N GLU A 318 -14.48 22.43 -13.56
CA GLU A 318 -15.48 23.34 -14.12
C GLU A 318 -15.46 23.30 -15.64
N ILE A 319 -16.62 23.17 -16.25
CA ILE A 319 -16.78 23.19 -17.71
C ILE A 319 -17.50 24.46 -18.08
N PHE A 320 -16.96 25.20 -19.05
CA PHE A 320 -17.51 26.46 -19.53
C PHE A 320 -17.95 26.33 -20.99
N GLU A 321 -19.09 26.94 -21.31
CA GLU A 321 -19.47 27.21 -22.69
C GLU A 321 -18.49 28.22 -23.29
N GLN A 322 -17.81 27.84 -24.37
CA GLN A 322 -16.98 28.78 -25.11
C GLN A 322 -17.89 29.68 -25.95
N LEU A 323 -17.98 30.95 -25.55
CA LEU A 323 -18.65 31.96 -26.36
C LEU A 323 -17.90 32.12 -27.68
N GLN A 324 -18.47 31.61 -28.77
CA GLN A 324 -17.97 31.92 -30.10
C GLN A 324 -18.27 33.40 -30.37
N PHE A 325 -17.25 34.25 -30.31
CA PHE A 325 -17.31 35.57 -30.93
C PHE A 325 -17.39 35.35 -32.44
N ARG A 326 -18.62 35.39 -32.98
CA ARG A 326 -18.87 35.54 -34.42
C ARG A 326 -18.65 36.97 -34.85
#